data_AF-A0A024HDB3-F1
#
_entry.id   AF-A0A024HDB3-F1
#
_cell.length_a   1.000
_cell.length_b   1.000
_cell.length_c   1.000
_cell.angle_alpha   90.00
_cell.angle_beta   90.00
_cell.angle_gamma   90.00
#
_symmetry.space_group_name_H-M   'P 1'
#
loop_
_entity.id
_entity.type
_entity.pdbx_description
1 polymer ?
#
loop_
_entity_poly.entity_id
_entity_poly.type
_entity_poly.pdbx_seq_one_letter_code
_entity_poly.pdbx_strand_id
1 'polypeptide(L)' 'MRYFLEAFDAETEFLVFEVEVPASFEKELTEIMGWNEEQFGFEGYDLNEQKLSLIERLIGKRLADPRYTFQLTCNL' A
#
# COMPACT_ATOMS: atom_id res chain seq x y z
N MET A 1 -9.75 -7.09 -7.69
CA MET A 1 -8.55 -7.17 -6.83
C MET A 1 -8.83 -6.43 -5.54
N ARG A 2 -8.40 -6.93 -4.38
CA ARG A 2 -8.39 -6.19 -3.12
C ARG A 2 -6.98 -5.65 -2.87
N TYR A 3 -6.88 -4.41 -2.42
CA TYR A 3 -5.60 -3.76 -2.16
C TYR A 3 -5.48 -3.41 -0.69
N PHE A 4 -4.32 -3.67 -0.10
CA PHE A 4 -4.06 -3.35 1.30
C PHE A 4 -2.77 -2.55 1.43
N LEU A 5 -2.84 -1.47 2.20
CA LEU A 5 -1.67 -0.79 2.70
C LEU A 5 -1.27 -1.46 4.01
N GLU A 6 -0.19 -2.22 3.96
CA GLU A 6 0.34 -2.99 5.07
C GLU A 6 1.52 -2.24 5.72
N ALA A 7 1.55 -2.24 7.04
CA ALA A 7 2.62 -1.65 7.83
C ALA A 7 3.34 -2.76 8.60
N PHE A 8 4.64 -2.85 8.42
CA PHE A 8 5.52 -3.81 9.08
C PHE A 8 6.41 -3.09 10.07
N ASP A 9 6.69 -3.71 11.20
CA ASP A 9 7.64 -3.21 12.17
C ASP A 9 9.05 -3.21 11.57
N ALA A 10 9.74 -2.06 11.61
CA ALA A 10 10.99 -1.87 10.91
C ALA A 10 12.17 -2.69 11.49
N GLU A 11 12.04 -3.21 12.71
CA GLU A 11 13.07 -4.03 13.35
C GLU A 11 12.79 -5.53 13.21
N THR A 12 11.53 -5.94 13.35
CA THR A 12 11.13 -7.35 13.40
C THR A 12 10.53 -7.87 12.10
N GLU A 13 10.22 -6.99 11.15
CA GLU A 13 9.56 -7.29 9.88
C GLU A 13 8.18 -7.96 10.04
N PHE A 14 7.58 -7.89 11.23
CA PHE A 14 6.24 -8.42 11.45
C PHE A 14 5.17 -7.41 11.07
N LEU A 15 4.10 -7.90 10.46
CA LEU A 15 2.91 -7.11 10.15
C LEU A 15 2.32 -6.55 11.45
N VAL A 16 2.20 -5.22 11.53
CA VAL A 16 1.61 -4.51 12.66
C VAL A 16 0.13 -4.25 12.40
N PHE A 17 -0.19 -3.77 11.20
CA PHE A 17 -1.57 -3.53 10.76
C PHE A 17 -1.68 -3.48 9.24
N GLU A 18 -2.90 -3.63 8.74
CA GLU A 18 -3.27 -3.44 7.35
C GLU A 18 -4.48 -2.50 7.24
N VAL A 19 -4.55 -1.75 6.14
CA VAL A 19 -5.70 -0.92 5.80
C VAL A 19 -6.12 -1.24 4.38
N GLU A 20 -7.34 -1.75 4.23
CA GLU A 20 -7.92 -1.97 2.89
C GLU A 20 -8.11 -0.62 2.18
N VAL A 21 -7.57 -0.53 0.97
CA VAL A 21 -7.79 0.59 0.06
C VAL A 21 -9.08 0.31 -0.71
N PRO A 22 -10.09 1.21 -0.68
CA PRO A 22 -11.33 1.01 -1.42
C PRO A 22 -11.10 0.74 -2.90
N ALA A 23 -11.78 -0.27 -3.45
CA ALA A 23 -11.68 -0.64 -4.86
C ALA A 23 -12.07 0.49 -5.83
N SER A 24 -12.83 1.50 -5.37
CA SER A 24 -13.11 2.71 -6.16
C SER A 24 -11.87 3.52 -6.53
N PHE A 25 -10.73 3.27 -5.88
CA PHE A 25 -9.46 3.95 -6.10
C PHE A 25 -8.46 3.14 -6.93
N GLU A 26 -8.88 2.05 -7.57
CA GLU A 26 -8.00 1.17 -8.34
C GLU A 26 -7.24 1.93 -9.44
N LYS A 27 -7.90 2.87 -10.13
CA LYS A 27 -7.25 3.68 -11.17
C LYS A 27 -6.16 4.58 -10.58
N GLU A 28 -6.46 5.28 -9.50
CA GLU A 28 -5.51 6.15 -8.80
C GLU A 28 -4.34 5.36 -8.23
N LEU A 29 -4.58 4.16 -7.69
CA LEU A 29 -3.52 3.26 -7.23
C LEU A 29 -2.60 2.84 -8.39
N THR A 30 -3.16 2.44 -9.53
CA THR A 30 -2.37 2.09 -10.72
C THR A 30 -1.47 3.24 -11.18
N GLU A 31 -2.00 4.47 -11.18
CA GLU A 31 -1.23 5.68 -11.52
C GLU A 31 -0.11 5.97 -10.50
N ILE A 32 -0.39 5.87 -9.20
CA ILE A 32 0.61 6.06 -8.13
C ILE A 32 1.71 5.00 -8.21
N MET A 33 1.34 3.75 -8.48
CA MET A 33 2.28 2.63 -8.53
C MET A 33 3.10 2.60 -9.81
N GLY A 34 2.58 3.19 -10.89
CA GLY A 34 3.19 3.17 -12.21
C GLY A 34 3.09 1.79 -12.87
N TRP A 35 2.04 1.03 -12.54
CA TRP A 35 1.81 -0.29 -13.12
C TRP A 35 1.37 -0.15 -14.59
N ASN A 36 2.04 -0.90 -15.46
CA ASN A 36 1.72 -0.96 -16.90
C ASN A 36 1.12 -2.33 -17.30
N GLU A 37 1.00 -3.24 -16.35
CA GLU A 37 0.47 -4.58 -16.51
C GLU A 37 -0.53 -4.86 -15.38
N GLU A 38 -1.44 -5.80 -15.60
CA GLU A 38 -2.38 -6.25 -14.56
C GLU A 38 -1.65 -7.06 -13.49
N GLN A 39 -2.06 -6.89 -12.23
CA GLN A 39 -1.51 -7.63 -11.10
C GLN A 39 -2.13 -9.04 -11.05
N PHE A 40 -1.35 -10.01 -10.61
CA PHE A 40 -1.76 -11.41 -10.47
C PHE A 40 -2.52 -11.68 -9.16
N GLY A 41 -2.44 -10.78 -8.18
CA GLY A 41 -3.16 -10.83 -6.90
C GLY A 41 -2.50 -11.68 -5.82
N PHE A 42 -1.17 -11.72 -5.82
CA PHE A 42 -0.37 -12.26 -4.72
C PHE A 42 0.91 -11.43 -4.47
N GLU A 43 1.04 -10.27 -5.13
CA GLU A 43 2.21 -9.42 -5.06
C GLU A 43 2.13 -8.43 -3.89
N GLY A 44 3.30 -8.14 -3.32
CA GLY A 44 3.53 -7.03 -2.40
C GLY A 44 4.60 -6.10 -2.96
N TYR A 45 4.39 -4.80 -2.82
CA TYR A 45 5.28 -3.76 -3.35
C TYR A 45 5.69 -2.80 -2.25
N ASP A 46 7.00 -2.69 -1.98
CA ASP A 46 7.55 -1.69 -1.06
C ASP A 46 7.21 -0.28 -1.50
N LEU A 47 6.79 0.54 -0.53
CA LEU A 47 6.46 1.93 -0.74
C LEU A 47 7.58 2.84 -0.24
N ASN A 48 7.99 3.77 -1.09
CA ASN A 48 8.77 4.91 -0.65
C ASN A 48 7.86 5.99 -0.04
N GLU A 49 8.46 6.98 0.61
CA GLU A 49 7.73 8.08 1.28
C GLU A 49 6.75 8.82 0.34
N GLN A 50 7.13 9.00 -0.93
CA GLN A 50 6.28 9.69 -1.91
C GLN A 50 5.02 8.87 -2.22
N LYS A 51 5.16 7.59 -2.53
CA LYS A 51 4.02 6.70 -2.84
C LYS A 51 3.12 6.52 -1.62
N LEU A 52 3.70 6.31 -0.43
CA LEU A 52 2.95 6.24 0.82
C LEU A 52 2.10 7.50 1.02
N SER A 53 2.70 8.68 0.90
CA SER A 53 2.01 9.98 1.08
C SER A 53 0.85 10.17 0.10
N LEU A 54 0.97 9.69 -1.14
CA LEU A 54 -0.11 9.75 -2.13
C LEU A 54 -1.27 8.81 -1.76
N ILE A 55 -0.97 7.59 -1.33
CA ILE A 55 -1.98 6.61 -0.91
C ILE A 55 -2.69 7.07 0.38
N GLU A 56 -1.95 7.60 1.35
CA GLU A 56 -2.50 8.21 2.57
C GLU A 56 -3.53 9.31 2.27
N ARG A 57 -3.22 10.20 1.32
CA ARG A 57 -4.15 11.24 0.85
C ARG A 57 -5.38 10.65 0.18
N LEU A 58 -5.20 9.60 -0.61
CA LEU A 58 -6.28 8.89 -1.30
C LEU A 58 -7.28 8.29 -0.32
N ILE A 59 -6.78 7.64 0.74
CA ILE A 59 -7.63 7.01 1.77
C ILE A 59 -8.03 7.95 2.92
N GLY A 60 -7.53 9.18 2.94
CA GLY A 60 -7.81 10.17 3.97
C GLY A 60 -7.27 9.81 5.36
N LYS A 61 -6.17 9.05 5.44
CA LYS A 61 -5.54 8.63 6.70
C LYS A 61 -4.05 8.92 6.68
N ARG A 62 -3.51 9.38 7.82
CA ARG A 62 -2.07 9.53 8.03
C ARG A 62 -1.58 8.39 8.92
N LEU A 63 -0.64 7.60 8.41
CA LEU A 63 -0.11 6.35 8.94
C LEU A 63 1.41 6.39 9.06
N ALA A 64 2.11 7.24 8.30
CA ALA A 64 3.55 7.35 8.25
C ALA A 64 4.15 7.53 9.65
N ASP A 65 5.00 6.57 10.01
CA ASP A 65 5.70 6.50 11.28
C ASP A 65 7.06 5.84 11.02
N PRO A 66 8.18 6.40 11.51
CA PRO A 66 9.52 5.85 11.27
C PRO A 66 9.73 4.45 11.87
N ARG A 67 8.83 3.98 12.74
CA ARG A 67 8.86 2.61 13.27
C ARG A 67 8.39 1.58 12.25
N TYR A 68 7.81 2.00 11.13
CA TYR A 68 7.21 1.09 10.15
C TYR A 68 7.82 1.21 8.76
N THR A 69 7.91 0.08 8.07
CA THR A 69 8.00 0.01 6.61
C THR A 69 6.61 -0.30 6.04
N PHE A 70 6.35 0.11 4.80
CA PHE A 70 5.03 -0.03 4.20
C PHE A 70 5.10 -0.76 2.87
N GLN A 71 4.13 -1.65 2.67
CA GLN A 71 3.90 -2.31 1.39
C GLN A 71 2.47 -2.08 0.92
N LEU A 72 2.27 -2.03 -0.39
CA LEU A 72 0.95 -2.21 -1.00
C LEU A 72 0.86 -3.65 -1.49
N THR A 73 -0.09 -4.43 -0.96
CA THR A 73 -0.37 -5.78 -1.44
C THR A 73 -1.62 -5.80 -2.30
N CYS A 74 -1.67 -6.76 -3.22
CA CYS A 74 -2.84 -7.03 -4.05
C CYS A 74 -3.23 -8.50 -3.89
N ASN A 75 -4.52 -8.75 -3.63
CA ASN A 75 -5.06 -10.07 -3.30
C ASN A 75 -6.34 -10.33 -4.11
N LEU A 76 -6.41 -11.49 -4.78
CA LEU A 76 -7.60 -11.94 -5.53
C LEU A 76 -8.81 -12.24 -4.63
#